data_AF-A0A9P6CDR7-F1
#
_entry.id   AF-A0A9P6CDR7-F1
#
_cell.length_a   1.000
_cell.length_b   1.000
_cell.length_c   1.000
_cell.angle_alpha   90.00
_cell.angle_beta   90.00
_cell.angle_gamma   90.00
#
_symmetry.space_group_name_H-M   'P 1'
#
loop_
_entity.id
_entity.type
_entity.pdbx_description
1 polymer ?
#
loop_
_entity_poly.entity_id
_entity_poly.type
_entity_poly.pdbx_seq_one_letter_code
_entity_poly.pdbx_strand_id
1 'polypeptide(L)'
;MSIVTPAPSASRGEVILQPIYFTSSLFVTALRDDITNLILAYHDQYTKTQPTQPFTLFKSLWSSQGWKWIHFMVFDSRTRPTFLDVVMRLFLERMVKTEAPYSRAVALFGLYTFFYTQPLNTAPPLQSIAHIPIQLDHYVSFKSLPNFFIADHLLPLRPAVSHIISTFLADRIFFVVPPSEFGALQPRDLPREIFVDETTVLPTELNAPKKRGRPTRRDKVKKAAAALNVLNEWLEAAPETATTGFSPRIPTKHTLDHYKSQKSDMLDAIYASPATPGERSSIEQANIFVLDRLKAAEELVSIDVFTASTERNLNAGLARAERATDAHDTYTEKRGGILSLLEGAGIMQTPL
;
A
#
# COMPACT_ATOMS: atom_id res chain seq x y z
N MET A 1 -1.86 20.32 -25.02
CA MET A 1 -1.62 18.88 -24.73
C MET A 1 -0.16 18.74 -24.34
N SER A 2 0.16 18.40 -23.09
CA SER A 2 1.54 18.10 -22.71
C SER A 2 1.93 16.74 -23.29
N ILE A 3 3.03 16.68 -24.02
CA ILE A 3 3.58 15.42 -24.55
C ILE A 3 4.11 14.64 -23.35
N VAL A 4 3.33 13.69 -22.85
CA VAL A 4 3.78 12.74 -21.82
C VAL A 4 4.68 11.74 -22.53
N THR A 5 5.96 11.71 -22.17
CA THR A 5 6.89 10.71 -22.70
C THR A 5 6.41 9.32 -22.30
N PRO A 6 6.43 8.33 -23.22
CA PRO A 6 6.05 6.97 -22.88
C PRO A 6 6.91 6.47 -21.72
N ALA A 7 6.27 5.90 -20.69
CA ALA A 7 6.99 5.38 -19.54
C ALA A 7 8.00 4.32 -20.01
N PRO A 8 9.26 4.36 -19.53
CA PRO A 8 10.22 3.31 -19.83
C PRO A 8 9.64 1.98 -19.40
N SER A 9 9.87 0.94 -20.20
CA SER A 9 9.54 -0.43 -19.83
C SER A 9 10.20 -0.70 -18.47
N ALA A 10 9.40 -1.15 -17.49
CA ALA A 10 9.84 -1.34 -16.11
C ALA A 10 11.25 -1.93 -16.07
N SER A 11 12.18 -1.22 -15.44
CA SER A 11 13.50 -1.78 -15.20
C SER A 11 13.34 -3.01 -14.30
N ARG A 12 14.18 -4.03 -14.50
CA ARG A 12 14.05 -5.32 -13.82
C ARG A 12 14.15 -5.12 -12.30
N GLY A 13 13.02 -5.09 -11.59
CA GLY A 13 12.96 -4.92 -10.12
C GLY A 13 11.98 -3.87 -9.61
N GLU A 14 11.43 -2.99 -10.46
CA GLU A 14 10.45 -2.00 -10.01
C GLU A 14 9.05 -2.62 -9.85
N VAL A 15 8.47 -2.48 -8.66
CA VAL A 15 7.11 -2.90 -8.36
C VAL A 15 6.14 -1.85 -8.93
N ILE A 16 5.63 -2.12 -10.13
CA ILE A 16 4.59 -1.27 -10.74
C ILE A 16 3.22 -1.83 -10.40
N LEU A 17 2.39 -1.02 -9.74
CA LEU A 17 0.98 -1.33 -9.53
C LEU A 17 0.29 -1.46 -10.89
N GLN A 18 -0.47 -2.52 -11.09
CA GLN A 18 -1.24 -2.67 -12.32
C GLN A 18 -2.51 -1.82 -12.24
N PRO A 19 -2.97 -1.17 -13.31
CA PRO A 19 -4.20 -0.37 -13.31
C PRO A 19 -5.43 -1.11 -12.75
N ILE A 20 -5.47 -2.44 -12.93
CA ILE A 20 -6.55 -3.30 -12.43
C ILE A 20 -6.68 -3.28 -10.90
N TYR A 21 -5.59 -3.01 -10.17
CA TYR A 21 -5.59 -2.85 -8.72
C TYR A 21 -6.61 -1.80 -8.27
N PHE A 22 -6.64 -0.64 -8.94
CA PHE A 22 -7.58 0.43 -8.59
C PHE A 22 -9.03 0.08 -8.88
N THR A 23 -9.29 -0.87 -9.78
CA THR A 23 -10.64 -1.39 -10.00
C THR A 23 -11.00 -2.58 -9.11
N SER A 24 -10.05 -3.10 -8.33
CA SER A 24 -10.25 -4.28 -7.46
C SER A 24 -10.96 -3.92 -6.15
N SER A 25 -11.56 -4.91 -5.49
CA SER A 25 -12.21 -4.71 -4.19
C SER A 25 -11.24 -4.25 -3.10
N LEU A 26 -9.96 -4.62 -3.19
CA LEU A 26 -8.94 -4.19 -2.22
C LEU A 26 -8.83 -2.67 -2.16
N PHE A 27 -8.86 -2.01 -3.32
CA PHE A 27 -8.80 -0.55 -3.38
C PHE A 27 -10.18 0.09 -3.25
N VAL A 28 -11.17 -0.40 -4.01
CA VAL A 28 -12.50 0.20 -4.09
C VAL A 28 -13.22 0.16 -2.74
N THR A 29 -13.15 -0.96 -2.00
CA THR A 29 -13.83 -1.06 -0.70
C THR A 29 -13.19 -0.13 0.32
N ALA A 30 -11.86 -0.15 0.46
CA ALA A 30 -11.15 0.73 1.37
C ALA A 30 -11.45 2.22 1.06
N LEU A 31 -11.43 2.60 -0.21
CA LEU A 31 -11.71 3.98 -0.59
C LEU A 31 -13.19 4.37 -0.39
N ARG A 32 -14.14 3.43 -0.58
CA ARG A 32 -15.55 3.66 -0.23
C ARG A 32 -15.73 3.88 1.27
N ASP A 33 -15.01 3.12 2.09
CA ASP A 33 -15.04 3.26 3.54
C ASP A 33 -14.47 4.62 3.95
N ASP A 34 -13.36 5.04 3.34
CA ASP A 34 -12.77 6.37 3.56
C ASP A 34 -13.73 7.51 3.18
N ILE A 35 -14.40 7.42 2.02
CA ILE A 35 -15.41 8.41 1.62
C ILE A 35 -16.58 8.40 2.62
N THR A 36 -17.00 7.23 3.08
CA THR A 36 -18.07 7.10 4.08
C THR A 36 -17.67 7.74 5.40
N ASN A 37 -16.44 7.51 5.87
CA ASN A 37 -15.88 8.13 7.07
C ASN A 37 -15.78 9.65 6.94
N LEU A 38 -15.41 10.17 5.76
CA LEU A 38 -15.42 11.60 5.48
C LEU A 38 -16.83 12.20 5.60
N ILE A 39 -17.84 11.53 5.01
CA ILE A 39 -19.24 11.94 5.09
C ILE A 39 -19.75 11.93 6.54
N LEU A 40 -19.48 10.86 7.29
CA LEU A 40 -19.92 10.71 8.68
C LEU A 40 -19.24 11.74 9.60
N ALA A 41 -17.94 11.96 9.45
CA ALA A 41 -17.22 12.96 10.24
C ALA A 41 -17.72 14.38 9.96
N TYR A 42 -18.01 14.68 8.69
CA TYR A 42 -18.62 15.95 8.31
C TYR A 42 -20.01 16.11 8.92
N HIS A 43 -20.85 15.07 8.85
CA HIS A 43 -22.17 15.03 9.46
C HIS A 43 -22.15 15.31 10.95
N ASP A 44 -21.29 14.60 11.68
CA ASP A 44 -21.14 14.77 13.12
C ASP A 44 -20.73 16.20 13.50
N GLN A 45 -19.71 16.76 12.86
CA GLN A 45 -19.23 18.10 13.18
C GLN A 45 -20.20 19.20 12.75
N TYR A 46 -20.85 19.05 11.60
CA TYR A 46 -21.83 20.01 11.10
C TYR A 46 -23.06 20.08 12.00
N THR A 47 -23.54 18.93 12.49
CA THR A 47 -24.70 18.87 13.39
C THR A 47 -24.39 19.54 14.74
N LYS A 48 -23.16 19.38 15.23
CA LYS A 48 -22.70 19.98 16.50
C LYS A 48 -22.48 21.49 16.41
N THR A 49 -21.93 21.98 15.30
CA THR A 49 -21.44 23.37 15.19
C THR A 49 -22.34 24.28 14.36
N GLN A 50 -23.16 23.71 13.45
CA GLN A 50 -23.98 24.42 12.46
C GLN A 50 -23.24 25.60 11.82
N PRO A 51 -22.13 25.33 11.10
CA PRO A 51 -21.25 26.37 10.62
C PRO A 51 -21.93 27.24 9.55
N THR A 52 -21.71 28.55 9.63
CA THR A 52 -22.12 29.52 8.58
C THR A 52 -21.38 29.29 7.26
N GLN A 53 -20.21 28.64 7.31
CA GLN A 53 -19.39 28.30 6.14
C GLN A 53 -19.16 26.78 6.04
N PRO A 54 -20.12 26.02 5.48
CA PRO A 54 -20.05 24.57 5.43
C PRO A 54 -18.83 24.03 4.66
N PHE A 55 -18.39 24.73 3.61
CA PHE A 55 -17.23 24.30 2.82
C PHE A 55 -15.90 24.50 3.56
N THR A 56 -15.82 25.47 4.47
CA THR A 56 -14.62 25.66 5.31
C THR A 56 -14.44 24.51 6.29
N LEU A 57 -15.53 24.04 6.90
CA LEU A 57 -15.55 22.81 7.70
C LEU A 57 -15.13 21.59 6.87
N PHE A 58 -15.59 21.49 5.62
CA PHE A 58 -15.20 20.40 4.75
C PHE A 58 -13.68 20.39 4.49
N LYS A 59 -13.09 21.55 4.17
CA LYS A 59 -11.64 21.67 3.92
C LYS A 59 -10.78 21.30 5.12
N SER A 60 -11.20 21.63 6.34
CA SER A 60 -10.47 21.24 7.55
C SER A 60 -10.50 19.73 7.74
N LEU A 61 -11.68 19.10 7.57
CA LEU A 61 -11.84 17.65 7.63
C LEU A 61 -11.03 16.93 6.54
N TRP A 62 -11.17 17.36 5.29
CA TRP A 62 -10.39 16.88 4.14
C TRP A 62 -8.88 16.89 4.43
N SER A 63 -8.38 17.98 5.00
CA SER A 63 -6.97 18.12 5.34
C SER A 63 -6.55 17.24 6.53
N SER A 64 -7.42 17.12 7.54
CA SER A 64 -7.15 16.35 8.77
C SER A 64 -7.13 14.84 8.53
N GLN A 65 -7.98 14.34 7.63
CA GLN A 65 -8.02 12.93 7.23
C GLN A 65 -6.96 12.59 6.15
N GLY A 66 -6.11 13.56 5.78
CA GLY A 66 -5.01 13.32 4.86
C GLY A 66 -5.38 13.26 3.38
N TRP A 67 -6.62 13.56 2.99
CA TRP A 67 -7.04 13.57 1.58
C TRP A 67 -6.21 14.52 0.70
N LYS A 68 -5.70 15.62 1.26
CA LYS A 68 -4.78 16.53 0.56
C LYS A 68 -3.52 15.84 0.04
N TRP A 69 -3.11 14.72 0.65
CA TRP A 69 -1.91 13.99 0.26
C TRP A 69 -2.14 13.00 -0.88
N ILE A 70 -3.41 12.71 -1.20
CA ILE A 70 -3.77 11.65 -2.15
C ILE A 70 -3.20 11.89 -3.55
N HIS A 71 -3.06 13.16 -3.97
CA HIS A 71 -2.50 13.51 -5.28
C HIS A 71 -0.99 13.31 -5.38
N PHE A 72 -0.29 13.26 -4.24
CA PHE A 72 1.15 13.01 -4.17
C PHE A 72 1.49 11.52 -4.22
N MET A 73 0.49 10.63 -4.28
CA MET A 73 0.77 9.25 -4.64
C MET A 73 1.32 9.22 -6.08
N VAL A 74 2.63 9.00 -6.18
CA VAL A 74 3.36 8.95 -7.45
C VAL A 74 3.12 7.59 -8.07
N PHE A 75 2.11 7.51 -8.92
CA PHE A 75 1.89 6.37 -9.80
C PHE A 75 2.55 6.61 -11.15
N ASP A 76 2.92 5.53 -11.82
CA ASP A 76 3.38 5.58 -13.20
C ASP A 76 2.28 6.12 -14.13
N SER A 77 2.69 6.64 -15.29
CA SER A 77 1.78 7.31 -16.22
C SER A 77 0.64 6.42 -16.72
N ARG A 78 0.82 5.09 -16.73
CA ARG A 78 -0.21 4.14 -17.16
C ARG A 78 -1.26 3.89 -16.08
N THR A 79 -0.88 3.97 -14.81
CA THR A 79 -1.73 3.56 -13.68
C THR A 79 -2.44 4.76 -13.04
N ARG A 80 -1.81 5.94 -13.09
CA ARG A 80 -2.39 7.20 -12.60
C ARG A 80 -3.77 7.55 -13.18
N PRO A 81 -4.07 7.36 -14.48
CA PRO A 81 -5.38 7.71 -15.03
C PRO A 81 -6.49 6.85 -14.46
N THR A 82 -6.25 5.54 -14.31
CA THR A 82 -7.22 4.62 -13.71
C THR A 82 -7.45 4.95 -12.24
N PHE A 83 -6.39 5.32 -11.50
CA PHE A 83 -6.55 5.81 -10.13
C PHE A 83 -7.46 7.05 -10.07
N LEU A 84 -7.17 8.09 -10.85
CA LEU A 84 -7.93 9.33 -10.84
C LEU A 84 -9.39 9.09 -11.26
N ASP A 85 -9.62 8.30 -12.31
CA ASP A 85 -10.95 7.97 -12.82
C ASP A 85 -11.77 7.20 -11.80
N VAL A 86 -11.18 6.17 -11.16
CA VAL A 86 -11.85 5.41 -10.10
C VAL A 86 -12.21 6.31 -8.91
N VAL A 87 -11.29 7.15 -8.43
CA VAL A 87 -11.56 8.03 -7.29
C VAL A 87 -12.72 8.99 -7.59
N MET A 88 -12.70 9.65 -8.76
CA MET A 88 -13.78 10.56 -9.18
C MET A 88 -15.11 9.81 -9.33
N ARG A 89 -15.08 8.60 -9.89
CA ARG A 89 -16.26 7.76 -10.04
C ARG A 89 -16.85 7.32 -8.70
N LEU A 90 -16.03 7.02 -7.70
CA LEU A 90 -16.51 6.64 -6.37
C LEU A 90 -17.13 7.83 -5.62
N PHE A 91 -16.65 9.05 -5.83
CA PHE A 91 -17.38 10.24 -5.36
C PHE A 91 -18.73 10.40 -6.07
N LEU A 92 -18.79 10.21 -7.41
CA LEU A 92 -20.04 10.25 -8.16
C LEU A 92 -21.04 9.17 -7.71
N GLU A 93 -20.57 7.99 -7.29
CA GLU A 93 -21.41 6.92 -6.73
C GLU A 93 -22.16 7.39 -5.48
N ARG A 94 -21.55 8.24 -4.64
CA ARG A 94 -22.20 8.84 -3.45
C ARG A 94 -23.11 10.03 -3.78
N MET A 95 -23.24 10.39 -5.05
CA MET A 95 -24.08 11.50 -5.51
C MET A 95 -25.40 11.05 -6.16
N VAL A 96 -25.65 9.74 -6.23
CA VAL A 96 -26.88 9.16 -6.78
C VAL A 96 -28.13 9.63 -6.03
N LYS A 97 -29.29 9.58 -6.69
CA LYS A 97 -30.55 10.12 -6.15
C LYS A 97 -31.01 9.39 -4.87
N THR A 98 -30.62 8.14 -4.68
CA THR A 98 -30.99 7.30 -3.53
C THR A 98 -30.24 7.65 -2.25
N GLU A 99 -29.11 8.36 -2.36
CA GLU A 99 -28.32 8.80 -1.21
C GLU A 99 -28.94 10.03 -0.54
N ALA A 100 -28.72 10.18 0.77
CA ALA A 100 -29.20 11.33 1.52
C ALA A 100 -28.65 12.65 0.93
N PRO A 101 -29.44 13.75 0.84
CA PRO A 101 -28.98 15.03 0.28
C PRO A 101 -27.67 15.52 0.91
N TYR A 102 -27.52 15.24 2.21
CA TYR A 102 -26.33 15.55 2.98
C TYR A 102 -25.08 14.82 2.44
N SER A 103 -25.14 13.49 2.29
CA SER A 103 -24.06 12.67 1.71
C SER A 103 -23.68 13.15 0.31
N ARG A 104 -24.69 13.50 -0.50
CA ARG A 104 -24.50 14.00 -1.88
C ARG A 104 -23.76 15.34 -1.90
N ALA A 105 -24.00 16.23 -0.94
CA ALA A 105 -23.26 17.51 -0.83
C ALA A 105 -21.79 17.29 -0.49
N VAL A 106 -21.48 16.43 0.47
CA VAL A 106 -20.09 16.14 0.88
C VAL A 106 -19.34 15.44 -0.23
N ALA A 107 -19.98 14.48 -0.91
CA ALA A 107 -19.41 13.82 -2.08
C ALA A 107 -19.09 14.82 -3.21
N LEU A 108 -19.98 15.80 -3.44
CA LEU A 108 -19.73 16.89 -4.39
C LEU A 108 -18.54 17.77 -3.96
N PHE A 109 -18.42 18.09 -2.68
CA PHE A 109 -17.28 18.86 -2.16
C PHE A 109 -15.96 18.09 -2.35
N GLY A 110 -15.97 16.78 -2.13
CA GLY A 110 -14.84 15.89 -2.41
C GLY A 110 -14.48 15.84 -3.88
N LEU A 111 -15.46 15.62 -4.75
CA LEU A 111 -15.26 15.61 -6.21
C LEU A 111 -14.68 16.94 -6.71
N TYR A 112 -15.24 18.07 -6.26
CA TYR A 112 -14.78 19.41 -6.61
C TYR A 112 -13.35 19.65 -6.17
N THR A 113 -13.06 19.37 -4.89
CA THR A 113 -11.73 19.58 -4.34
C THR A 113 -10.73 18.70 -5.07
N PHE A 114 -10.98 17.40 -5.17
CA PHE A 114 -10.08 16.46 -5.85
C PHE A 114 -9.85 16.81 -7.33
N PHE A 115 -10.89 17.22 -8.07
CA PHE A 115 -10.73 17.58 -9.49
C PHE A 115 -9.88 18.83 -9.69
N TYR A 116 -10.12 19.90 -8.92
CA TYR A 116 -9.40 21.16 -9.09
C TYR A 116 -8.05 21.23 -8.37
N THR A 117 -7.77 20.33 -7.42
CA THR A 117 -6.44 20.23 -6.78
C THR A 117 -5.49 19.26 -7.48
N GLN A 118 -5.88 18.74 -8.66
CA GLN A 118 -4.96 17.94 -9.47
C GLN A 118 -3.69 18.75 -9.78
N PRO A 119 -2.49 18.17 -9.63
CA PRO A 119 -1.26 18.87 -9.93
C PRO A 119 -1.19 19.16 -11.43
N LEU A 120 -0.97 20.43 -11.78
CA LEU A 120 -0.73 20.90 -13.14
C LEU A 120 0.69 21.46 -13.21
N ASN A 121 1.30 21.41 -14.41
CA ASN A 121 2.62 21.98 -14.68
C ASN A 121 3.77 21.44 -13.80
N THR A 122 3.74 20.14 -13.47
CA THR A 122 4.83 19.49 -12.71
C THR A 122 6.00 19.09 -13.60
N ALA A 123 7.19 18.95 -13.02
CA ALA A 123 8.37 18.37 -13.64
C ALA A 123 8.88 17.20 -12.78
N PRO A 124 8.77 15.93 -13.23
CA PRO A 124 8.22 15.47 -14.51
C PRO A 124 6.70 15.70 -14.66
N PRO A 125 6.17 15.77 -15.90
CA PRO A 125 4.75 16.01 -16.13
C PRO A 125 3.90 14.86 -15.59
N LEU A 126 3.02 15.17 -14.65
CA LEU A 126 2.03 14.23 -14.13
C LEU A 126 0.75 14.31 -14.94
N GLN A 127 0.17 13.15 -15.24
CA GLN A 127 -1.11 13.11 -15.93
C GLN A 127 -2.24 13.61 -15.03
N SER A 128 -3.08 14.48 -15.59
CA SER A 128 -4.33 14.95 -14.99
C SER A 128 -5.51 14.57 -15.89
N ILE A 129 -6.70 14.45 -15.29
CA ILE A 129 -7.95 14.21 -16.00
C ILE A 129 -8.62 15.56 -16.27
N ALA A 130 -8.94 15.81 -17.54
CA ALA A 130 -9.65 17.00 -17.98
C ALA A 130 -11.18 16.83 -17.96
N HIS A 131 -11.67 15.60 -18.14
CA HIS A 131 -13.10 15.32 -18.18
C HIS A 131 -13.47 14.07 -17.39
N ILE A 132 -14.59 14.12 -16.69
CA ILE A 132 -15.12 13.03 -15.87
C ILE A 132 -16.29 12.39 -16.62
N PRO A 133 -16.28 11.07 -16.87
CA PRO A 133 -17.43 10.40 -17.45
C PRO A 133 -18.59 10.37 -16.44
N ILE A 134 -19.78 10.79 -16.88
CA ILE A 134 -21.00 10.76 -16.06
C ILE A 134 -22.18 10.23 -16.88
N GLN A 135 -22.94 9.30 -16.33
CA GLN A 135 -24.13 8.76 -16.99
C GLN A 135 -25.23 9.81 -17.09
N LEU A 136 -26.00 9.79 -18.18
CA LEU A 136 -27.00 10.82 -18.49
C LEU A 136 -28.02 11.03 -17.35
N ASP A 137 -28.52 9.95 -16.76
CA ASP A 137 -29.46 9.96 -15.64
C ASP A 137 -28.83 10.55 -14.37
N HIS A 138 -27.56 10.23 -14.09
CA HIS A 138 -26.80 10.82 -12.99
C HIS A 138 -26.55 12.32 -13.23
N TYR A 139 -26.27 12.72 -14.47
CA TYR A 139 -26.05 14.12 -14.84
C TYR A 139 -27.33 14.98 -14.69
N VAL A 140 -28.50 14.44 -15.04
CA VAL A 140 -29.80 15.11 -14.79
C VAL A 140 -30.04 15.25 -13.29
N SER A 141 -29.83 14.19 -12.52
CA SER A 141 -29.95 14.21 -11.05
C SER A 141 -28.97 15.22 -10.42
N PHE A 142 -27.74 15.27 -10.90
CA PHE A 142 -26.70 16.20 -10.48
C PHE A 142 -27.12 17.66 -10.67
N LYS A 143 -27.67 18.02 -11.85
CA LYS A 143 -28.17 19.39 -12.10
C LYS A 143 -29.29 19.81 -11.16
N SER A 144 -30.15 18.87 -10.78
CA SER A 144 -31.27 19.11 -9.86
C SER A 144 -30.86 19.14 -8.38
N LEU A 145 -29.61 18.83 -8.05
CA LEU A 145 -29.13 18.68 -6.67
C LEU A 145 -29.42 19.88 -5.75
N PRO A 146 -29.24 21.16 -6.16
CA PRO A 146 -29.53 22.31 -5.31
C PRO A 146 -30.98 22.39 -4.82
N ASN A 147 -31.91 21.81 -5.58
CA ASN A 147 -33.34 21.84 -5.27
C ASN A 147 -33.71 20.91 -4.11
N PHE A 148 -32.82 20.03 -3.66
CA PHE A 148 -33.07 19.14 -2.52
C PHE A 148 -32.66 19.78 -1.18
N PHE A 149 -31.98 20.92 -1.17
CA PHE A 149 -31.55 21.63 0.04
C PHE A 149 -32.60 22.67 0.46
N ILE A 150 -33.81 22.20 0.76
CA ILE A 150 -34.94 23.05 1.18
C ILE A 150 -35.09 23.07 2.71
N ALA A 151 -34.75 21.98 3.39
CA ALA A 151 -34.87 21.89 4.84
C ALA A 151 -33.95 22.90 5.55
N ASP A 152 -34.42 23.48 6.66
CA ASP A 152 -33.73 24.56 7.38
C ASP A 152 -32.27 24.22 7.74
N HIS A 153 -32.03 23.00 8.22
CA HIS A 153 -30.69 22.53 8.59
C HIS A 153 -29.78 22.24 7.38
N LEU A 154 -30.32 22.17 6.17
CA LEU A 154 -29.57 21.95 4.92
C LEU A 154 -29.41 23.22 4.08
N LEU A 155 -30.20 24.25 4.37
CA LEU A 155 -30.19 25.52 3.65
C LEU A 155 -28.79 26.16 3.55
N PRO A 156 -27.92 26.11 4.59
CA PRO A 156 -26.58 26.68 4.50
C PRO A 156 -25.67 26.01 3.46
N LEU A 157 -25.94 24.74 3.08
CA LEU A 157 -25.16 24.01 2.07
C LEU A 157 -25.49 24.47 0.64
N ARG A 158 -26.71 24.97 0.42
CA ARG A 158 -27.26 25.28 -0.90
C ARG A 158 -26.40 26.25 -1.71
N PRO A 159 -25.88 27.37 -1.16
CA PRO A 159 -25.05 28.30 -1.93
C PRO A 159 -23.76 27.66 -2.44
N ALA A 160 -23.07 26.88 -1.59
CA ALA A 160 -21.84 26.19 -1.96
C ALA A 160 -22.07 25.12 -3.03
N VAL A 161 -23.12 24.30 -2.86
CA VAL A 161 -23.53 23.29 -3.85
C VAL A 161 -23.88 23.94 -5.18
N SER A 162 -24.66 25.02 -5.16
CA SER A 162 -25.06 25.74 -6.38
C SER A 162 -23.87 26.34 -7.11
N HIS A 163 -22.92 26.93 -6.37
CA HIS A 163 -21.68 27.46 -6.91
C HIS A 163 -20.86 26.37 -7.60
N ILE A 164 -20.56 25.28 -6.89
CA ILE A 164 -19.75 24.18 -7.42
C ILE A 164 -20.36 23.58 -8.69
N ILE A 165 -21.68 23.34 -8.70
CA ILE A 165 -22.38 22.81 -9.88
C ILE A 165 -22.28 23.80 -11.04
N SER A 166 -22.49 25.09 -10.79
CA SER A 166 -22.37 26.12 -11.82
C SER A 166 -20.97 26.17 -12.42
N THR A 167 -19.93 26.06 -11.58
CA THR A 167 -18.53 26.00 -12.00
C THR A 167 -18.25 24.77 -12.86
N PHE A 168 -18.66 23.57 -12.42
CA PHE A 168 -18.51 22.34 -13.21
C PHE A 168 -19.21 22.41 -14.58
N LEU A 169 -20.38 23.05 -14.66
CA LEU A 169 -21.11 23.23 -15.91
C LEU A 169 -20.45 24.27 -16.82
N ALA A 170 -19.96 25.39 -16.26
CA ALA A 170 -19.24 26.42 -17.01
C ALA A 170 -17.95 25.87 -17.62
N ASP A 171 -17.20 25.08 -16.84
CA ASP A 171 -15.92 24.50 -17.25
C ASP A 171 -16.07 23.23 -18.11
N ARG A 172 -17.31 22.75 -18.33
CA ARG A 172 -17.63 21.56 -19.13
C ARG A 172 -16.80 20.34 -18.73
N ILE A 173 -16.67 20.11 -17.42
CA ILE A 173 -15.82 19.02 -16.91
C ILE A 173 -16.40 17.63 -17.17
N PHE A 174 -17.67 17.51 -17.54
CA PHE A 174 -18.34 16.22 -17.69
C PHE A 174 -18.42 15.75 -19.14
N PHE A 175 -18.03 14.50 -19.37
CA PHE A 175 -18.33 13.76 -20.59
C PHE A 175 -19.58 12.90 -20.33
N VAL A 176 -20.70 13.29 -20.94
CA VAL A 176 -21.98 12.58 -20.73
C VAL A 176 -21.99 11.29 -21.53
N VAL A 177 -22.09 10.16 -20.82
CA VAL A 177 -22.21 8.82 -21.41
C VAL A 177 -23.68 8.36 -21.39
N PRO A 178 -24.04 7.30 -22.15
CA PRO A 178 -25.39 6.75 -22.11
C PRO A 178 -25.90 6.44 -20.69
N PRO A 179 -27.23 6.36 -20.51
CA PRO A 179 -27.85 6.07 -19.23
C PRO A 179 -27.28 4.81 -18.53
N SER A 180 -27.38 4.78 -17.22
CA SER A 180 -26.84 3.71 -16.37
C SER A 180 -27.27 2.29 -16.75
N GLU A 181 -28.49 2.13 -17.28
CA GLU A 181 -29.04 0.85 -17.75
C GLU A 181 -28.17 0.17 -18.84
N PHE A 182 -27.48 0.95 -19.67
CA PHE A 182 -26.62 0.46 -20.74
C PHE A 182 -25.21 0.06 -20.27
N GLY A 183 -24.83 0.39 -19.03
CA GLY A 183 -23.53 0.02 -18.49
C GLY A 183 -22.33 0.60 -19.26
N ALA A 184 -22.44 1.85 -19.72
CA ALA A 184 -21.45 2.48 -20.60
C ALA A 184 -20.08 2.77 -19.96
N LEU A 185 -19.92 2.61 -18.64
CA LEU A 185 -18.65 2.82 -17.94
C LEU A 185 -17.80 1.55 -18.01
N GLN A 186 -16.48 1.71 -17.99
CA GLN A 186 -15.53 0.59 -18.00
C GLN A 186 -14.63 0.64 -16.76
N PRO A 187 -14.69 -0.34 -15.84
CA PRO A 187 -15.62 -1.48 -15.80
C PRO A 187 -17.08 -1.04 -15.59
N ARG A 188 -18.06 -1.88 -15.95
CA ARG A 188 -19.49 -1.54 -15.77
C ARG A 188 -19.81 -1.24 -14.31
N ASP A 189 -19.32 -2.08 -13.42
CA ASP A 189 -19.53 -1.99 -11.97
C ASP A 189 -18.17 -1.98 -11.25
N LEU A 190 -18.14 -1.35 -10.08
CA LEU A 190 -17.00 -1.36 -9.17
C LEU A 190 -17.39 -2.07 -7.86
N PRO A 191 -16.52 -2.92 -7.28
CA PRO A 191 -15.25 -3.37 -7.84
C PRO A 191 -15.44 -4.31 -9.04
N ARG A 192 -14.46 -4.31 -9.96
CA ARG A 192 -14.38 -5.24 -11.09
C ARG A 192 -14.09 -6.66 -10.64
N GLU A 193 -13.20 -6.81 -9.66
CA GLU A 193 -12.73 -8.10 -9.15
C GLU A 193 -12.86 -8.09 -7.63
N ILE A 194 -13.46 -9.15 -7.08
CA ILE A 194 -13.59 -9.34 -5.65
C ILE A 194 -12.43 -10.23 -5.20
N PHE A 195 -11.51 -9.63 -4.45
CA PHE A 195 -10.48 -10.37 -3.73
C PHE A 195 -11.12 -11.07 -2.54
N VAL A 196 -11.11 -12.40 -2.56
CA VAL A 196 -11.52 -13.22 -1.43
C VAL A 196 -10.24 -13.73 -0.78
N ASP A 197 -10.02 -13.39 0.49
CA ASP A 197 -8.86 -13.86 1.21
C ASP A 197 -8.94 -15.39 1.37
N GLU A 198 -7.89 -16.10 0.93
CA GLU A 198 -7.84 -17.56 0.95
C GLU A 198 -7.98 -18.13 2.37
N THR A 199 -7.73 -17.34 3.41
CA THR A 199 -7.91 -17.71 4.83
C THR A 199 -9.38 -17.70 5.28
N THR A 200 -10.22 -16.87 4.65
CA THR A 200 -11.64 -16.71 5.01
C THR A 200 -12.57 -17.65 4.24
N VAL A 201 -12.08 -18.29 3.18
CA VAL A 201 -12.78 -19.40 2.55
C VAL A 201 -12.60 -20.62 3.45
N LEU A 202 -13.50 -20.79 4.42
CA LEU A 202 -13.77 -22.11 4.99
C LEU A 202 -13.88 -23.09 3.81
N PRO A 203 -13.23 -24.27 3.85
CA PRO A 203 -13.25 -25.22 2.76
C PRO A 203 -14.65 -25.83 2.65
N THR A 204 -15.61 -25.09 2.10
CA THR A 204 -17.00 -25.52 1.99
C THR A 204 -17.17 -26.59 0.93
N GLU A 205 -16.15 -26.84 0.09
CA GLU A 205 -16.16 -27.95 -0.85
C GLU A 205 -14.77 -28.59 -1.00
N LEU A 206 -14.49 -29.60 -0.17
CA LEU A 206 -13.34 -30.51 -0.32
C LEU A 206 -13.29 -31.23 -1.69
N ASN A 207 -14.33 -31.10 -2.52
CA ASN A 207 -14.49 -31.77 -3.81
C ASN A 207 -14.55 -30.82 -5.02
N ALA A 208 -14.36 -29.50 -4.87
CA ALA A 208 -14.35 -28.60 -6.02
C ALA A 208 -13.15 -28.94 -6.94
N PRO A 209 -13.37 -29.18 -8.26
CA PRO A 209 -12.31 -29.60 -9.17
C PRO A 209 -11.24 -28.52 -9.29
N LYS A 210 -10.01 -28.86 -8.88
CA LYS A 210 -8.85 -27.97 -8.94
C LYS A 210 -8.67 -27.44 -10.37
N LYS A 211 -8.70 -26.11 -10.53
CA LYS A 211 -8.40 -25.45 -11.81
C LYS A 211 -6.99 -25.85 -12.27
N ARG A 212 -6.90 -26.64 -13.35
CA ARG A 212 -5.63 -27.08 -13.98
C ARG A 212 -4.75 -25.87 -14.29
N GLY A 213 -3.50 -25.89 -13.83
CA GLY A 213 -2.45 -24.96 -14.28
C GLY A 213 -2.00 -23.88 -13.30
N ARG A 214 -2.72 -23.63 -12.19
CA ARG A 214 -2.25 -22.68 -11.15
C ARG A 214 -1.56 -23.47 -10.03
N PRO A 215 -0.27 -23.22 -9.72
CA PRO A 215 0.40 -23.87 -8.59
C PRO A 215 -0.39 -23.64 -7.31
N THR A 216 -0.77 -24.72 -6.62
CA THR A 216 -1.53 -24.65 -5.38
C THR A 216 -0.67 -24.04 -4.25
N ARG A 217 -1.28 -23.60 -3.15
CA ARG A 217 -0.54 -23.16 -1.95
C ARG A 217 0.44 -24.23 -1.50
N ARG A 218 0.02 -25.50 -1.53
CA ARG A 218 0.88 -26.65 -1.23
C ARG A 218 2.06 -26.76 -2.19
N ASP A 219 1.87 -26.50 -3.49
CA ASP A 219 2.96 -26.50 -4.47
C ASP A 219 3.92 -25.33 -4.26
N LYS A 220 3.39 -24.13 -3.92
CA LYS A 220 4.22 -22.96 -3.59
C LYS A 220 5.03 -23.18 -2.32
N VAL A 221 4.41 -23.71 -1.26
CA VAL A 221 5.09 -24.06 -0.01
C VAL A 221 6.13 -25.15 -0.25
N LYS A 222 5.79 -26.21 -0.99
CA LYS A 222 6.75 -27.26 -1.36
C LYS A 222 7.90 -26.73 -2.20
N LYS A 223 7.65 -25.80 -3.13
CA LYS A 223 8.68 -25.14 -3.93
C LYS A 223 9.55 -24.21 -3.09
N ALA A 224 8.97 -23.47 -2.14
CA ALA A 224 9.71 -22.63 -1.21
C ALA A 224 10.58 -23.48 -0.26
N ALA A 225 10.03 -24.56 0.29
CA ALA A 225 10.78 -25.52 1.12
C ALA A 225 11.91 -26.18 0.33
N ALA A 226 11.67 -26.58 -0.93
CA ALA A 226 12.71 -27.10 -1.80
C ALA A 226 13.81 -26.07 -2.07
N ALA A 227 13.44 -24.81 -2.33
CA ALA A 227 14.42 -23.74 -2.52
C ALA A 227 15.24 -23.45 -1.25
N LEU A 228 14.62 -23.51 -0.07
CA LEU A 228 15.31 -23.37 1.22
C LEU A 228 16.25 -24.55 1.48
N ASN A 229 15.85 -25.78 1.16
CA ASN A 229 16.73 -26.94 1.30
C ASN A 229 17.94 -26.83 0.36
N VAL A 230 17.74 -26.42 -0.90
CA VAL A 230 18.85 -26.17 -1.84
C VAL A 230 19.77 -25.06 -1.33
N LEU A 231 19.22 -24.01 -0.72
CA LEU A 231 20.02 -22.93 -0.14
C LEU A 231 20.83 -23.42 1.07
N ASN A 232 20.22 -24.23 1.95
CA ASN A 232 20.90 -24.82 3.10
C ASN A 232 22.00 -25.80 2.67
N GLU A 233 21.70 -26.70 1.72
CA GLU A 233 22.70 -27.59 1.12
C GLU A 233 23.86 -26.80 0.50
N TRP A 234 23.56 -25.67 -0.16
CA TRP A 234 24.58 -24.78 -0.72
C TRP A 234 25.42 -24.09 0.37
N LEU A 235 24.79 -23.65 1.46
CA LEU A 235 25.49 -23.03 2.61
C LEU A 235 26.43 -24.03 3.30
N GLU A 236 25.99 -25.28 3.48
CA GLU A 236 26.78 -26.35 4.09
C GLU A 236 27.87 -26.89 3.14
N ALA A 237 27.60 -26.91 1.84
CA ALA A 237 28.53 -27.41 0.83
C ALA A 237 29.60 -26.40 0.42
N ALA A 238 29.50 -25.12 0.81
CA ALA A 238 30.49 -24.09 0.49
C ALA A 238 31.78 -24.32 1.29
N PRO A 239 32.84 -24.93 0.72
CA PRO A 239 34.10 -25.08 1.40
C PRO A 239 34.84 -23.74 1.32
N GLU A 240 35.60 -23.37 2.35
CA GLU A 240 36.40 -22.14 2.38
C GLU A 240 37.51 -22.08 1.28
N THR A 241 37.62 -23.10 0.43
CA THR A 241 38.66 -23.27 -0.58
C THR A 241 38.15 -23.67 -1.97
N ALA A 242 37.02 -23.14 -2.44
CA ALA A 242 36.59 -23.30 -3.84
C ALA A 242 37.19 -22.19 -4.75
N THR A 243 38.49 -22.26 -5.02
CA THR A 243 39.07 -21.62 -6.20
C THR A 243 38.70 -22.42 -7.44
N THR A 244 38.09 -21.73 -8.41
CA THR A 244 37.84 -22.11 -9.81
C THR A 244 36.65 -23.04 -10.08
N GLY A 245 35.63 -22.48 -10.74
CA GLY A 245 34.57 -23.25 -11.39
C GLY A 245 33.19 -22.61 -11.27
N PHE A 246 32.84 -21.77 -12.24
CA PHE A 246 31.53 -21.16 -12.53
C PHE A 246 30.32 -21.67 -11.71
N SER A 247 29.86 -20.86 -10.76
CA SER A 247 28.52 -20.94 -10.14
C SER A 247 28.04 -19.52 -9.81
N PRO A 248 26.75 -19.17 -10.02
CA PRO A 248 26.30 -17.80 -9.88
C PRO A 248 26.34 -17.35 -8.41
N ARG A 249 27.27 -16.42 -8.14
CA ARG A 249 27.31 -15.46 -7.02
C ARG A 249 27.53 -16.04 -5.62
N ILE A 250 28.70 -16.65 -5.41
CA ILE A 250 29.41 -16.47 -4.13
C ILE A 250 29.74 -14.96 -4.05
N PRO A 251 29.38 -14.22 -2.99
CA PRO A 251 29.94 -12.90 -2.76
C PRO A 251 31.46 -13.07 -2.78
N THR A 252 32.13 -12.51 -3.77
CA THR A 252 33.59 -12.63 -3.85
C THR A 252 34.19 -12.16 -2.52
N LYS A 253 35.35 -12.68 -2.09
CA LYS A 253 36.01 -12.20 -0.86
C LYS A 253 36.01 -10.65 -0.79
N HIS A 254 36.21 -10.02 -1.94
CA HIS A 254 36.08 -8.58 -2.17
C HIS A 254 34.72 -7.96 -1.76
N THR A 255 33.58 -8.62 -2.01
CA THR A 255 32.26 -8.12 -1.58
C THR A 255 32.07 -8.21 -0.07
N LEU A 256 32.57 -9.28 0.56
CA LEU A 256 32.53 -9.43 2.01
C LEU A 256 33.45 -8.43 2.70
N ASP A 257 34.66 -8.22 2.17
CA ASP A 257 35.61 -7.25 2.69
C ASP A 257 35.09 -5.82 2.54
N HIS A 258 34.45 -5.50 1.42
CA HIS A 258 33.77 -4.22 1.21
C HIS A 258 32.60 -4.02 2.19
N TYR A 259 31.79 -5.06 2.42
CA TYR A 259 30.73 -5.03 3.42
C TYR A 259 31.28 -4.77 4.82
N LYS A 260 32.36 -5.46 5.22
CA LYS A 260 33.03 -5.27 6.52
C LYS A 260 33.53 -3.85 6.69
N SER A 261 34.15 -3.27 5.65
CA SER A 261 34.63 -1.88 5.67
C SER A 261 33.46 -0.91 5.86
N GLN A 262 32.42 -1.00 5.02
CA GLN A 262 31.26 -0.11 5.10
C GLN A 262 30.50 -0.23 6.42
N LYS A 263 30.38 -1.46 6.93
CA LYS A 263 29.80 -1.73 8.23
C LYS A 263 30.63 -1.08 9.34
N SER A 264 31.96 -1.20 9.31
CA SER A 264 32.84 -0.55 10.30
C SER A 264 32.65 0.96 10.28
N ASP A 265 32.71 1.58 9.10
CA ASP A 265 32.53 3.04 8.94
C ASP A 265 31.18 3.52 9.49
N MET A 266 30.11 2.75 9.22
CA MET A 266 28.78 3.04 9.73
C MET A 266 28.70 2.89 11.26
N LEU A 267 29.26 1.82 11.81
CA LEU A 267 29.27 1.60 13.25
C LEU A 267 30.06 2.71 13.96
N ASP A 268 31.22 3.08 13.42
CA ASP A 268 32.05 4.15 13.97
C ASP A 268 31.31 5.50 13.94
N ALA A 269 30.58 5.80 12.86
CA ALA A 269 29.74 7.00 12.79
C ALA A 269 28.60 7.00 13.84
N ILE A 270 27.98 5.84 14.09
CA ILE A 270 26.92 5.70 15.11
C ILE A 270 27.50 5.85 16.52
N TYR A 271 28.65 5.25 16.80
CA TYR A 271 29.30 5.33 18.12
C TYR A 271 30.02 6.67 18.37
N ALA A 272 30.40 7.41 17.33
CA ALA A 272 30.97 8.75 17.46
C ALA A 272 29.92 9.79 17.91
N SER A 273 28.63 9.51 17.76
CA SER A 273 27.57 10.36 18.28
C SER A 273 27.56 10.27 19.82
N PRO A 274 27.69 11.40 20.55
CA PRO A 274 27.75 11.37 22.01
C PRO A 274 26.44 10.82 22.57
N ALA A 275 26.48 9.58 23.06
CA ALA A 275 25.31 8.95 23.66
C ALA A 275 24.92 9.71 24.94
N THR A 276 23.66 10.08 25.03
CA THR A 276 23.04 10.55 26.26
C THR A 276 23.15 9.43 27.30
N PRO A 277 23.72 9.66 28.50
CA PRO A 277 23.90 8.59 29.48
C PRO A 277 22.55 7.99 29.88
N GLY A 278 22.38 6.69 29.58
CA GLY A 278 21.16 5.92 29.80
C GLY A 278 20.37 5.55 28.55
N GLU A 279 20.73 6.08 27.37
CA GLU A 279 20.07 5.74 26.12
C GLU A 279 20.74 4.52 25.46
N ARG A 280 19.95 3.45 25.22
CA ARG A 280 20.41 2.27 24.48
C ARG A 280 20.91 2.69 23.10
N SER A 281 22.02 2.12 22.66
CA SER A 281 22.58 2.44 21.34
C SER A 281 21.53 2.18 20.24
N SER A 282 21.47 3.02 19.20
CA SER A 282 20.50 2.85 18.11
C SER A 282 20.60 1.46 17.45
N ILE A 283 21.77 0.83 17.51
CA ILE A 283 22.02 -0.53 17.03
C ILE A 283 21.33 -1.57 17.91
N GLU A 284 21.38 -1.41 19.23
CA GLU A 284 20.69 -2.30 20.17
C GLU A 284 19.17 -2.24 19.98
N GLN A 285 18.62 -1.03 19.82
CA GLN A 285 17.20 -0.84 19.53
C GLN A 285 16.79 -1.49 18.20
N ALA A 286 17.61 -1.33 17.16
CA ALA A 286 17.39 -1.96 15.87
C ALA A 286 17.45 -3.50 15.96
N ASN A 287 18.40 -4.05 16.72
CA ASN A 287 18.51 -5.49 16.92
C ASN A 287 17.28 -6.06 17.62
N ILE A 288 16.82 -5.42 18.70
CA ILE A 288 15.59 -5.82 19.43
C ILE A 288 14.39 -5.80 18.47
N PHE A 289 14.22 -4.71 17.72
CA PHE A 289 13.10 -4.57 16.79
C PHE A 289 13.08 -5.66 15.72
N VAL A 290 14.23 -6.00 15.14
CA VAL A 290 14.34 -7.07 14.14
C VAL A 290 14.04 -8.44 14.77
N LEU A 291 14.51 -8.69 15.98
CA LEU A 291 14.31 -9.94 16.70
C LEU A 291 12.84 -10.14 17.08
N ASP A 292 12.15 -9.10 17.56
CA ASP A 292 10.72 -9.12 17.83
C ASP A 292 9.90 -9.39 16.57
N ARG A 293 10.28 -8.76 15.44
CA ARG A 293 9.66 -9.03 14.13
C ARG A 293 9.86 -10.47 13.67
N LEU A 294 11.03 -11.05 13.89
CA LEU A 294 11.30 -12.45 13.56
C LEU A 294 10.49 -13.40 14.42
N LYS A 295 10.35 -13.12 15.73
CA LYS A 295 9.48 -13.88 16.65
C LYS A 295 8.02 -13.85 16.24
N ALA A 296 7.49 -12.66 15.93
CA ALA A 296 6.11 -12.52 15.46
C ALA A 296 5.88 -13.27 14.12
N ALA A 297 6.87 -13.25 13.22
CA ALA A 297 6.79 -14.01 11.97
C ALA A 297 6.81 -15.53 12.21
N GLU A 298 7.62 -16.02 13.15
CA GLU A 298 7.64 -17.43 13.54
C GLU A 298 6.31 -17.87 14.16
N GLU A 299 5.71 -17.06 15.03
CA GLU A 299 4.41 -17.33 15.64
C GLU A 299 3.30 -17.48 14.58
N LEU A 300 3.27 -16.58 13.60
CA LEU A 300 2.33 -16.65 12.47
C LEU A 300 2.53 -17.90 11.61
N VAL A 301 3.77 -18.36 11.43
CA VAL A 301 4.08 -19.58 10.67
C VAL A 301 3.74 -20.84 11.48
N SER A 302 3.95 -20.82 12.80
CA SER A 302 3.70 -21.94 13.71
C SER A 302 2.20 -22.28 13.80
N ILE A 303 1.33 -21.26 13.71
CA ILE A 303 -0.13 -21.44 13.75
C ILE A 303 -0.66 -22.17 12.50
N ASP A 304 0.06 -22.11 11.37
CA ASP A 304 -0.38 -22.65 10.07
C ASP A 304 0.14 -24.08 9.77
N VAL A 305 1.05 -24.63 10.59
CA VAL A 305 1.72 -25.93 10.33
C VAL A 305 1.45 -26.92 11.47
N PHE A 306 0.20 -27.37 11.62
CA PHE A 306 -0.16 -28.55 12.44
C PHE A 306 0.15 -29.88 11.72
N THR A 307 1.16 -29.93 10.85
CA THR A 307 1.64 -31.19 10.24
C THR A 307 3.11 -31.39 10.57
N ALA A 308 3.33 -32.25 11.56
CA ALA A 308 4.60 -32.71 12.08
C ALA A 308 5.57 -33.17 10.98
N SER A 309 6.78 -32.59 10.98
CA SER A 309 8.08 -33.27 10.74
C SER A 309 9.26 -32.31 10.43
N THR A 310 9.09 -30.98 10.49
CA THR A 310 10.15 -30.03 10.07
C THR A 310 10.51 -28.96 11.11
N GLU A 311 10.25 -29.22 12.40
CA GLU A 311 10.53 -28.27 13.50
C GLU A 311 12.03 -27.99 13.70
N ARG A 312 12.92 -28.92 13.33
CA ARG A 312 14.36 -28.78 13.62
C ARG A 312 15.10 -27.71 12.80
N ASN A 313 14.60 -27.32 11.63
CA ASN A 313 15.32 -26.39 10.74
C ASN A 313 14.82 -24.94 10.78
N LEU A 314 13.56 -24.71 11.18
CA LEU A 314 12.99 -23.35 11.22
C LEU A 314 13.56 -22.54 12.40
N ASN A 315 13.66 -23.16 13.56
CA ASN A 315 14.18 -22.52 14.78
C ASN A 315 15.69 -22.20 14.68
N ALA A 316 16.42 -22.79 13.72
CA ALA A 316 17.85 -22.55 13.54
C ALA A 316 18.15 -21.11 13.10
N GLY A 317 17.25 -20.48 12.34
CA GLY A 317 17.39 -19.10 11.88
C GLY A 317 17.18 -18.08 13.00
N LEU A 318 16.09 -18.22 13.76
CA LEU A 318 15.81 -17.34 14.90
C LEU A 318 16.87 -17.52 15.99
N ALA A 319 17.18 -18.76 16.39
CA ALA A 319 18.21 -19.02 17.39
C ALA A 319 19.58 -18.45 16.98
N ARG A 320 19.90 -18.45 15.68
CA ARG A 320 21.12 -17.80 15.17
C ARG A 320 21.07 -16.27 15.31
N ALA A 321 19.93 -15.65 15.00
CA ALA A 321 19.75 -14.20 15.15
C ALA A 321 19.81 -13.78 16.64
N GLU A 322 19.19 -14.55 17.54
CA GLU A 322 19.27 -14.34 18.98
C GLU A 322 20.73 -14.40 19.46
N ARG A 323 21.47 -15.48 19.11
CA ARG A 323 22.89 -15.60 19.44
C ARG A 323 23.75 -14.46 18.86
N ALA A 324 23.45 -13.99 17.65
CA ALA A 324 24.18 -12.88 17.04
C ALA A 324 23.91 -11.56 17.78
N THR A 325 22.71 -11.41 18.36
CA THR A 325 22.32 -10.23 19.13
C THR A 325 22.97 -10.25 20.51
N ASP A 326 22.98 -11.41 21.19
CA ASP A 326 23.60 -11.58 22.50
C ASP A 326 25.14 -11.45 22.44
N ALA A 327 25.76 -11.88 21.34
CA ALA A 327 27.19 -11.75 21.12
C ALA A 327 27.65 -10.29 20.95
N HIS A 328 26.71 -9.33 20.78
CA HIS A 328 27.01 -7.91 20.63
C HIS A 328 27.76 -7.32 21.83
N ASP A 329 27.52 -7.85 23.04
CA ASP A 329 28.09 -7.35 24.29
C ASP A 329 29.44 -8.00 24.67
N THR A 330 29.79 -9.11 24.03
CA THR A 330 31.06 -9.80 24.28
C THR A 330 32.18 -9.24 23.41
N TYR A 331 33.37 -9.03 24.02
CA TYR A 331 34.65 -8.49 23.52
C TYR A 331 35.25 -9.10 22.24
N THR A 332 34.43 -9.59 21.31
CA THR A 332 34.86 -10.15 20.04
C THR A 332 34.82 -9.08 18.95
N GLU A 333 35.66 -9.22 17.92
CA GLU A 333 35.80 -8.30 16.77
C GLU A 333 34.49 -8.09 15.96
N LYS A 334 33.39 -8.76 16.33
CA LYS A 334 32.12 -8.78 15.60
C LYS A 334 31.09 -7.79 16.18
N ARG A 335 31.42 -6.50 16.17
CA ARG A 335 30.49 -5.42 16.57
C ARG A 335 29.28 -5.35 15.62
N GLY A 336 28.12 -4.93 16.12
CA GLY A 336 26.92 -4.66 15.31
C GLY A 336 25.80 -5.71 15.35
N GLY A 337 25.89 -6.71 16.24
CA GLY A 337 24.83 -7.69 16.48
C GLY A 337 24.37 -8.45 15.23
N ILE A 338 23.11 -8.25 14.82
CA ILE A 338 22.50 -8.90 13.65
C ILE A 338 23.24 -8.56 12.34
N LEU A 339 23.89 -7.40 12.25
CA LEU A 339 24.71 -7.03 11.09
C LEU A 339 25.92 -7.97 10.92
N SER A 340 26.35 -8.65 11.98
CA SER A 340 27.45 -9.62 11.90
C SER A 340 27.03 -11.00 11.38
N LEU A 341 25.75 -11.22 11.04
CA LEU A 341 25.28 -12.52 10.54
C LEU A 341 26.02 -12.97 9.27
N LEU A 342 26.31 -12.05 8.35
CA LEU A 342 27.06 -12.34 7.12
C LEU A 342 28.54 -12.67 7.38
N GLU A 343 29.05 -12.30 8.55
CA GLU A 343 30.39 -12.60 9.04
C GLU A 343 30.41 -13.87 9.92
N GLY A 344 29.32 -14.65 9.87
CA GLY A 344 29.18 -15.88 10.63
C GLY A 344 28.83 -15.69 12.11
N ALA A 345 28.28 -14.53 12.52
CA ALA A 345 27.75 -14.42 13.87
C ALA A 345 26.59 -15.41 14.11
N GLY A 346 26.49 -15.88 15.35
CA GLY A 346 25.47 -16.85 15.78
C GLY A 346 25.67 -18.28 15.27
N ILE A 347 26.77 -18.59 14.58
CA ILE A 347 27.16 -19.97 14.24
C ILE A 347 27.89 -20.57 15.45
N MET A 348 27.48 -21.75 15.91
CA MET A 348 28.22 -22.46 16.95
C MET A 348 29.54 -22.94 16.36
N GLN A 349 30.65 -22.35 16.78
CA GLN A 349 31.96 -22.94 16.53
C GLN A 349 32.01 -24.24 17.33
N THR A 350 31.96 -25.37 16.64
CA THR A 350 32.30 -26.67 17.25
C THR A 350 33.71 -26.55 17.82
N PRO A 351 33.92 -26.77 19.14
CA PRO A 351 35.26 -26.77 19.70
C PRO A 351 36.05 -27.89 19.00
N LEU A 352 37.20 -27.51 18.44
CA LEU A 352 38.21 -28.43 17.89
C LEU A 352 38.85 -29.24 19.02
#